data_AF-A0A242NXW0-F1
#
_entry.id   AF-A0A242NXW0-F1
#
_cell.length_a   1.000
_cell.length_b   1.000
_cell.length_c   1.000
_cell.angle_alpha   90.00
_cell.angle_beta   90.00
_cell.angle_gamma   90.00
#
_symmetry.space_group_name_H-M   'P 1'
#
loop_
_entity.id
_entity.type
_entity.pdbx_description
1 polymer ?
#
loop_
_entity_poly.entity_id
_entity_poly.type
_entity_poly.pdbx_seq_one_letter_code
_entity_poly.pdbx_strand_id
1 'polypeptide(L)'
;MNNSTKITKKIPKKLIAIGIFFIVSIVLFHFYNSINLDNNSIQQDNIIMDYTIYPSTIPENQLLRIKEAKELYSRAFDDQIFYTVQDPDELVKFIKHAWQWDKNAMPYYYDLLHWHDLYDENVREDGYISFTEFMKKYRDQLVDDTGKPLVEPVVFKNRDMKSYLWNKFADLKYPKFAYEKGGKFSPCKGNKNEEYLPCTDEQLKESIKYYNYALEGGYHCYEHLTARMLFQQGYHYKNNDFEKINKLTEYRKSLTPEDLKLAIDYTEIMAEHSSIIGILRVTEAYLYGLGREQDLVKAYAWTL
;
A
#
# COMPACT_ATOMS: atom_id res chain seq x y z
N MET A 1 -18.38 56.40 7.57
CA MET A 1 -18.97 55.17 8.13
C MET A 1 -19.53 54.35 6.99
N ASN A 2 -18.90 53.22 6.66
CA ASN A 2 -19.50 52.16 5.84
C ASN A 2 -18.78 50.85 6.18
N ASN A 3 -19.41 50.03 7.04
CA ASN A 3 -18.94 48.69 7.39
C ASN A 3 -19.51 47.71 6.36
N SER A 4 -18.63 47.12 5.54
CA SER A 4 -18.94 45.94 4.73
C SER A 4 -18.40 44.71 5.46
N THR A 5 -19.32 43.91 5.96
CA THR A 5 -19.10 42.70 6.75
C THR A 5 -18.61 41.56 5.86
N LYS A 6 -17.41 41.02 6.16
CA LYS A 6 -16.93 39.73 5.63
C LYS A 6 -17.86 38.61 6.08
N ILE A 7 -18.56 37.96 5.15
CA ILE A 7 -19.30 36.72 5.41
C ILE A 7 -18.31 35.55 5.37
N THR A 8 -17.80 35.15 6.54
CA THR A 8 -17.15 33.85 6.71
C THR A 8 -18.21 32.74 6.72
N LYS A 9 -18.27 31.94 5.65
CA LYS A 9 -19.03 30.67 5.62
C LYS A 9 -18.47 29.73 6.68
N LYS A 10 -19.15 29.63 7.83
CA LYS A 10 -18.89 28.57 8.82
C LYS A 10 -19.49 27.27 8.30
N ILE A 11 -18.65 26.34 7.86
CA ILE A 11 -19.07 24.96 7.58
C ILE A 11 -19.63 24.39 8.90
N PRO A 12 -20.89 23.93 8.93
CA PRO A 12 -21.48 23.41 10.17
C PRO A 12 -20.76 22.13 10.58
N LYS A 13 -20.34 22.04 11.84
CA LYS A 13 -19.62 20.89 12.44
C LYS A 13 -20.28 19.52 12.17
N LYS A 14 -21.59 19.49 11.87
CA LYS A 14 -22.33 18.28 11.48
C LYS A 14 -21.85 17.69 10.13
N LEU A 15 -21.46 18.51 9.15
CA LEU A 15 -20.96 18.01 7.85
C LEU A 15 -19.58 17.35 7.98
N ILE A 16 -18.71 17.90 8.84
CA ILE A 16 -17.39 17.32 9.14
C ILE A 16 -17.56 15.98 9.88
N ALA A 17 -18.51 15.91 10.84
CA ALA A 17 -18.78 14.69 11.58
C ALA A 17 -19.34 13.56 10.69
N ILE A 18 -20.18 13.88 9.70
CA ILE A 18 -20.70 12.90 8.72
C ILE A 18 -19.58 12.40 7.81
N GLY A 19 -18.70 13.29 7.33
CA GLY A 19 -17.54 12.90 6.52
C GLY A 19 -16.57 11.96 7.25
N ILE A 20 -16.29 12.24 8.53
CA ILE A 20 -15.44 11.37 9.36
C ILE A 20 -16.12 10.02 9.61
N PHE A 21 -17.43 10.00 9.85
CA PHE A 21 -18.18 8.74 10.01
C PHE A 21 -18.14 7.88 8.74
N PHE A 22 -18.27 8.50 7.56
CA PHE A 22 -18.20 7.80 6.28
C PHE A 22 -16.81 7.20 6.04
N ILE A 23 -15.74 7.95 6.33
CA ILE A 23 -14.36 7.44 6.20
C ILE A 23 -14.12 6.27 7.16
N VAL A 24 -14.58 6.36 8.41
CA VAL A 24 -14.47 5.27 9.39
C VAL A 24 -15.28 4.05 8.96
N SER A 25 -16.48 4.24 8.40
CA SER A 25 -17.30 3.15 7.85
C SER A 25 -16.65 2.48 6.64
N ILE A 26 -16.00 3.23 5.74
CA ILE A 26 -15.26 2.68 4.60
C ILE A 26 -14.04 1.89 5.06
N VAL A 27 -13.28 2.41 6.03
CA VAL A 27 -12.12 1.70 6.61
C VAL A 27 -12.56 0.42 7.33
N LEU A 28 -13.64 0.47 8.10
CA LEU A 28 -14.19 -0.70 8.78
C LEU A 28 -14.77 -1.73 7.80
N PHE A 29 -15.40 -1.29 6.71
CA PHE A 29 -15.89 -2.17 5.64
C PHE A 29 -14.73 -2.85 4.89
N HIS A 30 -13.65 -2.11 4.58
CA HIS A 30 -12.43 -2.69 4.02
C HIS A 30 -11.79 -3.73 4.95
N PHE A 31 -11.71 -3.44 6.25
CA PHE A 31 -11.17 -4.39 7.23
C PHE A 31 -12.08 -5.61 7.42
N TYR A 32 -13.40 -5.45 7.40
CA TYR A 32 -14.36 -6.54 7.54
C TYR A 32 -14.34 -7.49 6.35
N ASN A 33 -14.31 -6.94 5.11
CA ASN A 33 -14.21 -7.76 3.91
C ASN A 33 -12.84 -8.44 3.80
N SER A 34 -11.75 -7.77 4.20
CA SER A 34 -10.41 -8.38 4.20
C SER A 34 -10.26 -9.55 5.17
N ILE A 35 -11.11 -9.65 6.21
CA ILE A 35 -11.05 -10.73 7.21
C ILE A 35 -12.03 -11.87 6.88
N ASN A 36 -13.15 -11.59 6.20
CA ASN A 36 -14.17 -12.60 5.87
C ASN A 36 -13.99 -13.28 4.50
N LEU A 37 -13.03 -12.84 3.70
CA LEU A 37 -12.72 -13.44 2.39
C LEU A 37 -12.09 -14.85 2.46
N ASP A 38 -11.69 -15.32 3.64
CA ASP A 38 -11.09 -16.66 3.81
C ASP A 38 -12.12 -17.81 3.91
N ASN A 39 -13.44 -17.54 3.98
CA ASN A 39 -14.42 -18.57 4.39
C ASN A 39 -15.58 -18.90 3.43
N ASN A 40 -15.66 -18.33 2.23
CA ASN A 40 -16.76 -18.67 1.31
C ASN A 40 -16.25 -19.35 0.04
N SER A 41 -16.23 -20.69 0.05
CA SER A 41 -16.10 -21.50 -1.16
C SER A 41 -17.41 -21.45 -1.94
N ILE A 42 -17.44 -20.75 -3.07
CA ILE A 42 -18.57 -20.77 -4.01
C ILE A 42 -18.28 -21.83 -5.07
N GLN A 43 -19.14 -22.85 -5.13
CA GLN A 43 -19.31 -23.74 -6.29
C GLN A 43 -19.86 -22.90 -7.45
N GLN A 44 -19.11 -22.80 -8.55
CA GLN A 44 -19.54 -22.12 -9.77
C GLN A 44 -19.23 -23.02 -10.97
N ASP A 45 -20.18 -23.11 -11.90
CA ASP A 45 -20.14 -24.00 -13.07
C ASP A 45 -18.80 -23.93 -13.84
N ASN A 46 -18.28 -25.11 -14.18
CA ASN A 46 -16.95 -25.33 -14.76
C ASN A 46 -16.79 -24.74 -16.19
N ILE A 47 -16.74 -23.42 -16.31
CA ILE A 47 -15.84 -22.80 -17.28
C ILE A 47 -14.49 -22.74 -16.58
N ILE A 48 -13.52 -23.55 -17.02
CA ILE A 48 -12.14 -23.45 -16.55
C ILE A 48 -11.63 -22.08 -17.00
N MET A 49 -11.81 -21.07 -16.15
CA MET A 49 -11.26 -19.74 -16.38
C MET A 49 -9.75 -19.82 -16.18
N ASP A 50 -9.01 -19.35 -17.18
CA ASP A 50 -7.56 -19.27 -17.13
C ASP A 50 -7.14 -18.08 -16.26
N TYR A 51 -6.71 -18.39 -15.03
CA TYR A 51 -6.19 -17.41 -14.06
C TYR A 51 -4.66 -17.31 -14.10
N THR A 52 -4.04 -17.78 -15.18
CA THR A 52 -2.59 -17.66 -15.37
C THR A 52 -2.19 -16.19 -15.37
N ILE A 53 -1.13 -15.88 -14.64
CA ILE A 53 -0.50 -14.56 -14.69
C ILE A 53 0.47 -14.56 -15.85
N TYR A 54 0.26 -13.64 -16.79
CA TYR A 54 1.10 -13.49 -17.96
C TYR A 54 2.15 -12.40 -17.73
N PRO A 55 3.35 -12.52 -18.35
CA PRO A 55 4.27 -11.40 -18.47
C PRO A 55 3.61 -10.22 -19.18
N SER A 56 4.05 -9.01 -18.86
CA SER A 56 3.61 -7.83 -19.59
C SER A 56 4.02 -7.91 -21.06
N THR A 57 3.12 -7.50 -21.94
CA THR A 57 3.45 -7.31 -23.36
C THR A 57 4.06 -5.94 -23.64
N ILE A 58 4.09 -5.06 -22.63
CA ILE A 58 4.76 -3.76 -22.70
C ILE A 58 6.27 -3.96 -22.49
N PRO A 59 7.14 -3.35 -23.32
CA PRO A 59 8.58 -3.37 -23.12
C PRO A 59 8.99 -2.89 -21.71
N GLU A 60 10.01 -3.53 -21.13
CA GLU A 60 10.42 -3.28 -19.73
C GLU A 60 10.74 -1.80 -19.44
N ASN A 61 11.36 -1.10 -20.40
CA ASN A 61 11.69 0.32 -20.28
C ASN A 61 10.49 1.27 -20.37
N GLN A 62 9.31 0.75 -20.70
CA GLN A 62 8.05 1.49 -20.79
C GLN A 62 7.07 1.13 -19.66
N LEU A 63 7.38 0.11 -18.85
CA LEU A 63 6.57 -0.25 -17.68
C LEU A 63 6.55 0.90 -16.67
N LEU A 64 5.39 1.12 -16.07
CA LEU A 64 5.24 2.15 -15.06
C LEU A 64 5.99 1.73 -13.79
N ARG A 65 6.66 2.67 -13.14
CA ARG A 65 7.07 2.50 -11.75
C ARG A 65 5.84 2.54 -10.84
N ILE A 66 5.96 1.99 -9.64
CA ILE A 66 4.85 1.91 -8.67
C ILE A 66 4.20 3.29 -8.42
N LYS A 67 5.04 4.33 -8.25
CA LYS A 67 4.56 5.71 -8.03
C LYS A 67 3.88 6.29 -9.27
N GLU A 68 4.44 6.06 -10.45
CA GLU A 68 3.90 6.54 -11.73
C GLU A 68 2.53 5.90 -12.02
N ALA A 69 2.36 4.60 -11.73
CA ALA A 69 1.08 3.92 -11.88
C ALA A 69 0.00 4.52 -10.95
N LYS A 70 0.36 4.84 -9.69
CA LYS A 70 -0.55 5.50 -8.75
C LYS A 70 -0.96 6.89 -9.25
N GLU A 71 0.01 7.69 -9.67
CA GLU A 71 -0.22 9.06 -10.15
C GLU A 71 -1.02 9.09 -11.46
N LEU A 72 -0.77 8.13 -12.36
CA LEU A 72 -1.55 7.96 -13.58
C LEU A 72 -3.01 7.64 -13.26
N TYR A 73 -3.26 6.67 -12.37
CA TYR A 73 -4.61 6.34 -11.93
C TYR A 73 -5.34 7.53 -11.28
N SER A 74 -4.69 8.22 -10.33
CA SER A 74 -5.31 9.35 -9.62
C SER A 74 -5.59 10.57 -10.52
N ARG A 75 -4.90 10.72 -11.66
CA ARG A 75 -5.21 11.76 -12.66
C ARG A 75 -6.28 11.31 -13.66
N ALA A 76 -6.42 10.00 -13.88
CA ALA A 76 -7.38 9.43 -14.80
C ALA A 76 -8.79 9.31 -14.19
N PHE A 77 -8.88 8.98 -12.90
CA PHE A 77 -10.14 8.63 -12.24
C PHE A 77 -10.20 9.18 -10.81
N ASP A 78 -11.32 9.82 -10.46
CA ASP A 78 -11.65 10.22 -9.09
C ASP A 78 -12.32 9.05 -8.37
N ASP A 79 -11.66 8.44 -7.39
CA ASP A 79 -12.22 7.37 -6.58
C ASP A 79 -12.63 7.79 -5.16
N GLN A 80 -12.72 9.10 -4.91
CA GLN A 80 -12.96 9.63 -3.55
C GLN A 80 -14.27 10.38 -3.43
N ILE A 81 -14.58 11.25 -4.40
CA ILE A 81 -15.68 12.21 -4.27
C ILE A 81 -16.79 11.87 -5.26
N PHE A 82 -16.46 11.87 -6.55
CA PHE A 82 -17.46 11.78 -7.61
C PHE A 82 -17.46 10.43 -8.34
N TYR A 83 -16.46 9.57 -8.11
CA TYR A 83 -16.39 8.23 -8.72
C TYR A 83 -16.42 8.29 -10.26
N THR A 84 -15.73 9.26 -10.84
CA THR A 84 -15.86 9.68 -12.26
C THR A 84 -14.52 9.73 -12.98
N VAL A 85 -14.54 9.65 -14.30
CA VAL A 85 -13.34 9.84 -15.13
C VAL A 85 -12.98 11.32 -15.14
N GLN A 86 -11.74 11.63 -14.74
CA GLN A 86 -11.20 12.99 -14.74
C GLN A 86 -10.59 13.35 -16.08
N ASP A 87 -9.77 12.44 -16.63
CA ASP A 87 -9.06 12.63 -17.90
C ASP A 87 -9.19 11.34 -18.74
N PRO A 88 -9.96 11.37 -19.83
CA PRO A 88 -10.13 10.20 -20.70
C PRO A 88 -8.84 9.71 -21.35
N ASP A 89 -7.91 10.60 -21.72
CA ASP A 89 -6.68 10.20 -22.43
C ASP A 89 -5.71 9.51 -21.45
N GLU A 90 -5.60 10.03 -20.23
CA GLU A 90 -4.86 9.37 -19.15
C GLU A 90 -5.53 8.05 -18.75
N LEU A 91 -6.87 7.96 -18.76
CA LEU A 91 -7.58 6.71 -18.48
C LEU A 91 -7.37 5.67 -19.58
N VAL A 92 -7.37 6.06 -20.86
CA VAL A 92 -6.97 5.18 -21.96
C VAL A 92 -5.57 4.64 -21.70
N LYS A 93 -4.60 5.52 -21.46
CA LYS A 93 -3.21 5.11 -21.16
C LYS A 93 -3.15 4.12 -19.99
N PHE A 94 -3.83 4.45 -18.88
CA PHE A 94 -3.88 3.59 -17.70
C PHE A 94 -4.43 2.19 -17.98
N ILE A 95 -5.56 2.10 -18.69
CA ILE A 95 -6.19 0.81 -19.01
C ILE A 95 -5.30 -0.01 -19.93
N LYS A 96 -4.61 0.61 -20.90
CA LYS A 96 -3.64 -0.09 -21.75
C LYS A 96 -2.55 -0.78 -20.92
N HIS A 97 -1.99 -0.09 -19.93
CA HIS A 97 -1.03 -0.68 -19.00
C HIS A 97 -1.63 -1.87 -18.24
N ALA A 98 -2.80 -1.70 -17.62
CA ALA A 98 -3.43 -2.77 -16.85
C ALA A 98 -3.81 -4.00 -17.69
N TRP A 99 -4.36 -3.79 -18.89
CA TRP A 99 -4.81 -4.86 -19.79
C TRP A 99 -3.66 -5.57 -20.50
N GLN A 100 -2.50 -4.91 -20.61
CA GLN A 100 -1.25 -5.52 -21.09
C GLN A 100 -0.37 -6.04 -19.96
N TRP A 101 -0.97 -6.38 -18.81
CA TRP A 101 -0.30 -7.02 -17.67
C TRP A 101 0.83 -6.21 -17.03
N ASP A 102 0.78 -4.89 -17.09
CA ASP A 102 1.62 -4.05 -16.23
C ASP A 102 1.15 -4.20 -14.77
N LYS A 103 1.84 -5.08 -14.04
CA LYS A 103 1.62 -5.40 -12.63
C LYS A 103 1.51 -4.19 -11.71
N ASN A 104 2.08 -3.04 -12.05
CA ASN A 104 2.00 -1.84 -11.22
C ASN A 104 0.67 -1.09 -11.44
N ALA A 105 0.06 -1.22 -12.62
CA ALA A 105 -1.25 -0.65 -12.95
C ALA A 105 -2.42 -1.58 -12.54
N MET A 106 -2.24 -2.90 -12.62
CA MET A 106 -3.32 -3.89 -12.37
C MET A 106 -4.08 -3.72 -11.04
N PRO A 107 -3.44 -3.44 -9.88
CA PRO A 107 -4.17 -3.24 -8.63
C PRO A 107 -5.13 -2.06 -8.67
N TYR A 108 -4.68 -0.96 -9.28
CA TYR A 108 -5.48 0.24 -9.42
C TYR A 108 -6.64 0.03 -10.39
N TYR A 109 -6.51 -0.91 -11.34
CA TYR A 109 -7.62 -1.25 -12.21
C TYR A 109 -8.72 -2.01 -11.45
N TYR A 110 -8.37 -2.85 -10.46
CA TYR A 110 -9.37 -3.38 -9.53
C TYR A 110 -10.00 -2.31 -8.65
N ASP A 111 -9.27 -1.26 -8.27
CA ASP A 111 -9.83 -0.13 -7.54
C ASP A 111 -10.82 0.62 -8.44
N LEU A 112 -10.45 0.92 -9.68
CA LEU A 112 -11.37 1.48 -10.68
C LEU A 112 -12.64 0.63 -10.81
N LEU A 113 -12.48 -0.68 -11.03
CA LEU A 113 -13.59 -1.63 -11.15
C LEU A 113 -14.47 -1.69 -9.90
N HIS A 114 -13.92 -1.39 -8.72
CA HIS A 114 -14.68 -1.34 -7.49
C HIS A 114 -15.46 -0.04 -7.36
N TRP A 115 -14.79 1.08 -7.65
CA TRP A 115 -15.29 2.41 -7.33
C TRP A 115 -16.22 2.98 -8.40
N HIS A 116 -16.08 2.59 -9.67
CA HIS A 116 -16.93 3.16 -10.72
C HIS A 116 -18.43 2.83 -10.57
N ASP A 117 -18.78 1.78 -9.83
CA ASP A 117 -20.17 1.43 -9.53
C ASP A 117 -20.83 2.44 -8.58
N LEU A 118 -20.03 3.24 -7.86
CA LEU A 118 -20.52 4.26 -6.93
C LEU A 118 -20.78 5.62 -7.61
N TYR A 119 -20.60 5.71 -8.93
CA TYR A 119 -20.93 6.91 -9.69
C TYR A 119 -22.43 7.21 -9.59
N ASP A 120 -22.78 8.40 -9.10
CA ASP A 120 -24.17 8.86 -9.00
C ASP A 120 -24.50 9.84 -10.14
N GLU A 121 -25.28 9.35 -11.11
CA GLU A 121 -25.76 10.16 -12.25
C GLU A 121 -26.57 11.39 -11.82
N ASN A 122 -27.12 11.42 -10.60
CA ASN A 122 -27.94 12.53 -10.11
C ASN A 122 -27.11 13.69 -9.53
N VAL A 123 -25.83 13.47 -9.22
CA VAL A 123 -24.90 14.50 -8.72
C VAL A 123 -24.02 15.03 -9.86
N ARG A 124 -24.42 14.74 -11.11
CA ARG A 124 -23.69 15.11 -12.32
C ARG A 124 -23.55 16.64 -12.43
N GLU A 125 -22.36 17.15 -12.13
CA GLU A 125 -21.94 18.45 -12.65
C GLU A 125 -21.55 18.30 -14.13
N ASP A 126 -21.82 19.34 -14.93
CA ASP A 126 -21.52 19.34 -16.36
C ASP A 126 -20.02 19.07 -16.60
N GLY A 127 -19.71 18.01 -17.34
CA GLY A 127 -18.35 17.63 -17.74
C GLY A 127 -17.83 16.31 -17.15
N TYR A 128 -18.46 15.77 -16.11
CA TYR A 128 -18.12 14.44 -15.58
C TYR A 128 -18.73 13.31 -16.42
N ILE A 129 -17.92 12.28 -16.71
CA ILE A 129 -18.37 11.09 -17.43
C ILE A 129 -18.19 9.83 -16.55
N SER A 130 -19.16 8.93 -16.62
CA SER A 130 -19.05 7.63 -15.93
C SER A 130 -18.02 6.75 -16.63
N PHE A 131 -17.50 5.75 -15.93
CA PHE A 131 -16.66 4.73 -16.56
C PHE A 131 -17.39 3.99 -17.69
N THR A 132 -18.67 3.72 -17.53
CA THR A 132 -19.51 3.09 -18.57
C THR A 132 -19.62 3.97 -19.82
N GLU A 133 -19.81 5.28 -19.66
CA GLU A 133 -19.83 6.23 -20.77
C GLU A 133 -18.47 6.32 -21.44
N PHE A 134 -17.40 6.39 -20.64
CA PHE A 134 -16.02 6.34 -21.14
C PHE A 134 -15.79 5.09 -21.99
N MET A 135 -16.15 3.90 -21.50
CA MET A 135 -15.98 2.66 -22.24
C MET A 135 -16.78 2.66 -23.55
N LYS A 136 -17.98 3.24 -23.60
CA LYS A 136 -18.73 3.36 -24.87
C LYS A 136 -18.04 4.27 -25.89
N LYS A 137 -17.40 5.34 -25.44
CA LYS A 137 -16.83 6.39 -26.31
C LYS A 137 -15.38 6.13 -26.72
N TYR A 138 -14.57 5.54 -25.84
CA TYR A 138 -13.11 5.42 -26.00
C TYR A 138 -12.63 3.98 -26.20
N ARG A 139 -13.53 2.99 -26.29
CA ARG A 139 -13.16 1.57 -26.46
C ARG A 139 -12.22 1.31 -27.63
N ASP A 140 -12.43 1.99 -28.75
CA ASP A 140 -11.63 1.81 -29.98
C ASP A 140 -10.19 2.30 -29.83
N GLN A 141 -9.90 3.11 -28.81
CA GLN A 141 -8.54 3.59 -28.49
C GLN A 141 -7.75 2.61 -27.61
N LEU A 142 -8.41 1.61 -27.02
CA LEU A 142 -7.78 0.54 -26.26
C LEU A 142 -7.21 -0.53 -27.21
N VAL A 143 -6.11 -0.17 -27.87
CA VAL A 143 -5.37 -1.00 -28.85
C VAL A 143 -3.91 -1.17 -28.45
N ASP A 144 -3.27 -2.30 -28.72
CA ASP A 144 -1.84 -2.49 -28.48
C ASP A 144 -0.97 -1.61 -29.40
N ASP A 145 0.35 -1.70 -29.26
CA ASP A 145 1.30 -0.92 -30.07
C ASP A 145 1.27 -1.29 -31.57
N THR A 146 0.62 -2.41 -31.93
CA THR A 146 0.39 -2.82 -33.32
C THR A 146 -0.99 -2.40 -33.84
N GLY A 147 -1.79 -1.71 -33.02
CA GLY A 147 -3.14 -1.28 -33.36
C GLY A 147 -4.21 -2.36 -33.19
N LYS A 148 -3.90 -3.52 -32.60
CA LYS A 148 -4.90 -4.56 -32.35
C LYS A 148 -5.71 -4.24 -31.11
N PRO A 149 -7.04 -4.42 -31.12
CA PRO A 149 -7.86 -4.19 -29.93
C PRO A 149 -7.38 -5.03 -28.74
N LEU A 150 -7.12 -4.35 -27.62
CA LEU A 150 -6.82 -5.01 -26.36
C LEU A 150 -8.06 -5.71 -25.82
N VAL A 151 -7.86 -6.82 -25.11
CA VAL A 151 -8.93 -7.57 -24.45
C VAL A 151 -8.71 -7.48 -22.95
N GLU A 152 -9.78 -7.18 -22.21
CA GLU A 152 -9.72 -7.18 -20.75
C GLU A 152 -9.31 -8.56 -20.23
N PRO A 153 -8.23 -8.64 -19.42
CA PRO A 153 -7.81 -9.90 -18.81
C PRO A 153 -8.93 -10.57 -18.01
N VAL A 154 -9.09 -11.89 -18.18
CA VAL A 154 -10.17 -12.68 -17.56
C VAL A 154 -10.17 -12.57 -16.04
N VAL A 155 -9.00 -12.37 -15.44
CA VAL A 155 -8.84 -12.20 -13.99
C VAL A 155 -9.65 -11.03 -13.43
N PHE A 156 -9.90 -9.98 -14.21
CA PHE A 156 -10.69 -8.82 -13.78
C PHE A 156 -12.20 -9.05 -13.79
N LYS A 157 -12.68 -10.09 -14.49
CA LYS A 157 -14.11 -10.41 -14.57
C LYS A 157 -14.69 -10.91 -13.24
N ASN A 158 -13.84 -11.43 -12.35
CA ASN A 158 -14.23 -11.85 -11.02
C ASN A 158 -13.53 -10.99 -9.97
N ARG A 159 -14.30 -10.18 -9.23
CA ARG A 159 -13.77 -9.30 -8.17
C ARG A 159 -13.14 -10.08 -7.03
N ASP A 160 -13.58 -11.31 -6.76
CA ASP A 160 -13.04 -12.16 -5.70
C ASP A 160 -11.61 -12.62 -5.99
N MET A 161 -11.18 -12.54 -7.26
CA MET A 161 -9.80 -12.86 -7.67
C MET A 161 -8.78 -11.81 -7.26
N LYS A 162 -9.22 -10.62 -6.80
CA LYS A 162 -8.34 -9.56 -6.31
C LYS A 162 -7.40 -10.08 -5.22
N SER A 163 -7.93 -10.83 -4.24
CA SER A 163 -7.14 -11.41 -3.15
C SER A 163 -6.15 -12.48 -3.64
N TYR A 164 -6.60 -13.36 -4.54
CA TYR A 164 -5.77 -14.40 -5.15
C TYR A 164 -4.57 -13.80 -5.88
N LEU A 165 -4.82 -12.83 -6.77
CA LEU A 165 -3.76 -12.16 -7.52
C LEU A 165 -2.80 -11.40 -6.61
N TRP A 166 -3.31 -10.72 -5.58
CA TRP A 166 -2.45 -10.01 -4.63
C TRP A 166 -1.46 -10.95 -3.96
N ASN A 167 -1.96 -12.09 -3.49
CA ASN A 167 -1.13 -13.10 -2.84
C ASN A 167 -0.14 -13.72 -3.81
N LYS A 168 -0.59 -14.03 -5.04
CA LYS A 168 0.25 -14.62 -6.08
C LYS A 168 1.35 -13.66 -6.54
N PHE A 169 1.05 -12.38 -6.71
CA PHE A 169 2.04 -11.37 -7.07
C PHE A 169 3.08 -11.16 -5.98
N ALA A 170 2.68 -11.20 -4.72
CA ALA A 170 3.63 -11.18 -3.60
C ALA A 170 4.53 -12.42 -3.59
N ASP A 171 4.00 -13.61 -3.90
CA ASP A 171 4.77 -14.85 -3.99
C ASP A 171 5.74 -14.85 -5.18
N LEU A 172 5.37 -14.15 -6.26
CA LEU A 172 6.24 -13.84 -7.41
C LEU A 172 7.22 -12.68 -7.13
N LYS A 173 7.33 -12.24 -5.87
CA LYS A 173 8.23 -11.19 -5.39
C LYS A 173 8.00 -9.81 -6.01
N TYR A 174 6.77 -9.50 -6.43
CA TYR A 174 6.50 -8.16 -6.93
C TYR A 174 6.46 -7.13 -5.79
N PRO A 175 7.15 -5.98 -5.91
CA PRO A 175 7.63 -5.27 -4.73
C PRO A 175 6.51 -4.70 -3.86
N LYS A 176 5.54 -4.00 -4.46
CA LYS A 176 4.37 -3.44 -3.76
C LYS A 176 3.54 -4.54 -3.07
N PHE A 177 3.32 -5.66 -3.76
CA PHE A 177 2.50 -6.75 -3.27
C PHE A 177 3.16 -7.49 -2.12
N ALA A 178 4.47 -7.72 -2.24
CA ALA A 178 5.28 -8.28 -1.16
C ALA A 178 5.26 -7.35 0.07
N TYR A 179 5.44 -6.04 -0.11
CA TYR A 179 5.34 -5.07 0.97
C TYR A 179 3.99 -5.17 1.71
N GLU A 180 2.88 -5.14 0.97
CA GLU A 180 1.53 -5.21 1.55
C GLU A 180 1.28 -6.56 2.23
N LYS A 181 1.71 -7.68 1.62
CA LYS A 181 1.57 -9.03 2.21
C LYS A 181 2.40 -9.16 3.48
N GLY A 182 3.60 -8.59 3.53
CA GLY A 182 4.42 -8.52 4.74
C GLY A 182 3.69 -7.82 5.89
N GLY A 183 2.99 -6.72 5.59
CA GLY A 183 2.15 -5.98 6.54
C GLY A 183 0.96 -6.77 7.12
N LYS A 184 0.47 -7.80 6.42
CA LYS A 184 -0.64 -8.65 6.91
C LYS A 184 -0.23 -9.56 8.07
N PHE A 185 1.05 -9.97 8.12
CA PHE A 185 1.55 -10.85 9.17
C PHE A 185 1.95 -10.10 10.45
N SER A 186 2.42 -8.87 10.30
CA SER A 186 2.76 -8.00 11.43
C SER A 186 2.72 -6.53 11.00
N PRO A 187 2.41 -5.60 11.91
CA PRO A 187 2.31 -5.75 13.38
C PRO A 187 1.10 -6.55 13.87
N CYS A 188 1.09 -6.89 15.15
CA CYS A 188 -0.06 -7.49 15.80
C CYS A 188 -0.94 -6.39 16.39
N LYS A 189 -2.26 -6.50 16.16
CA LYS A 189 -3.23 -5.45 16.53
C LYS A 189 -3.11 -5.10 18.01
N GLY A 190 -3.27 -3.81 18.30
CA GLY A 190 -3.21 -3.31 19.66
C GLY A 190 -4.36 -3.79 20.53
N ASN A 191 -4.17 -3.73 21.85
CA ASN A 191 -5.24 -3.97 22.82
C ASN A 191 -6.20 -2.76 22.89
N LYS A 192 -7.23 -2.83 23.74
CA LYS A 192 -8.19 -1.72 23.95
C LYS A 192 -7.57 -0.42 24.48
N ASN A 193 -6.32 -0.48 24.96
CA ASN A 193 -5.56 0.65 25.45
C ASN A 193 -4.57 1.18 24.39
N GLU A 194 -4.73 0.76 23.13
CA GLU A 194 -3.92 1.20 21.98
C GLU A 194 -2.43 0.83 22.06
N GLU A 195 -2.06 -0.06 22.98
CA GLU A 195 -0.71 -0.64 23.05
C GLU A 195 -0.59 -1.81 22.08
N TYR A 196 0.52 -1.88 21.36
CA TYR A 196 0.80 -2.98 20.44
C TYR A 196 1.09 -4.27 21.19
N LEU A 197 0.39 -5.33 20.79
CA LEU A 197 0.64 -6.66 21.29
C LEU A 197 1.89 -7.27 20.64
N PRO A 198 2.65 -8.11 21.35
CA PRO A 198 3.75 -8.85 20.74
C PRO A 198 3.21 -9.84 19.71
N CYS A 199 3.89 -9.92 18.56
CA CYS A 199 3.71 -10.98 17.57
C CYS A 199 4.46 -12.24 17.95
N THR A 200 4.07 -13.37 17.37
CA THR A 200 4.87 -14.59 17.45
C THR A 200 6.10 -14.50 16.54
N ASP A 201 7.13 -15.29 16.82
CA ASP A 201 8.33 -15.32 15.97
C ASP A 201 8.03 -15.83 14.55
N GLU A 202 7.08 -16.76 14.40
CA GLU A 202 6.67 -17.27 13.07
C GLU A 202 5.97 -16.18 12.24
N GLN A 203 5.11 -15.37 12.86
CA GLN A 203 4.50 -14.21 12.18
C GLN A 203 5.55 -13.20 11.73
N LEU A 204 6.51 -12.88 12.59
CA LEU A 204 7.58 -11.94 12.24
C LEU A 204 8.48 -12.51 11.15
N LYS A 205 8.77 -13.81 11.17
CA LYS A 205 9.54 -14.49 10.12
C LYS A 205 8.88 -14.40 8.75
N GLU A 206 7.59 -14.71 8.64
CA GLU A 206 6.87 -14.55 7.37
C GLU A 206 6.76 -13.08 6.97
N SER A 207 6.54 -12.17 7.91
CA SER A 207 6.53 -10.74 7.64
C SER A 207 7.86 -10.27 7.04
N ILE A 208 8.98 -10.56 7.71
CA ILE A 208 10.36 -10.22 7.28
C ILE A 208 10.66 -10.79 5.89
N LYS A 209 10.27 -12.03 5.60
CA LYS A 209 10.44 -12.67 4.29
C LYS A 209 9.82 -11.84 3.15
N TYR A 210 8.58 -11.40 3.28
CA TYR A 210 7.94 -10.59 2.24
C TYR A 210 8.47 -9.15 2.17
N TYR A 211 8.86 -8.55 3.30
CA TYR A 211 9.58 -7.26 3.27
C TYR A 211 10.93 -7.37 2.55
N ASN A 212 11.64 -8.48 2.71
CA ASN A 212 12.86 -8.75 1.94
C ASN A 212 12.57 -8.91 0.43
N TYR A 213 11.50 -9.62 0.04
CA TYR A 213 11.09 -9.67 -1.37
C TYR A 213 10.76 -8.28 -1.93
N ALA A 214 10.11 -7.43 -1.13
CA ALA A 214 9.82 -6.06 -1.52
C ALA A 214 11.11 -5.25 -1.73
N LEU A 215 12.06 -5.38 -0.80
CA LEU A 215 13.34 -4.70 -0.84
C LEU A 215 14.22 -5.15 -2.01
N GLU A 216 14.31 -6.48 -2.25
CA GLU A 216 14.99 -7.08 -3.42
C GLU A 216 14.44 -6.52 -4.74
N GLY A 217 13.13 -6.24 -4.77
CA GLY A 217 12.45 -5.64 -5.90
C GLY A 217 12.54 -4.11 -6.00
N GLY A 218 13.32 -3.46 -5.14
CA GLY A 218 13.54 -2.01 -5.14
C GLY A 218 12.49 -1.20 -4.38
N TYR A 219 11.66 -1.81 -3.54
CA TYR A 219 10.73 -1.09 -2.67
C TYR A 219 11.42 -0.66 -1.38
N HIS A 220 11.55 0.64 -1.15
CA HIS A 220 12.30 1.19 -0.01
C HIS A 220 11.46 1.13 1.28
N CYS A 221 11.44 -0.04 1.95
CA CYS A 221 10.67 -0.29 3.17
C CYS A 221 11.53 -0.64 4.39
N TYR A 222 12.75 -0.10 4.46
CA TYR A 222 13.70 -0.39 5.54
C TYR A 222 13.10 -0.20 6.94
N GLU A 223 12.38 0.90 7.19
CA GLU A 223 11.80 1.16 8.51
C GLU A 223 10.84 0.06 8.96
N HIS A 224 9.95 -0.38 8.07
CA HIS A 224 9.03 -1.46 8.36
C HIS A 224 9.76 -2.80 8.58
N LEU A 225 10.76 -3.09 7.75
CA LEU A 225 11.58 -4.28 7.88
C LEU A 225 12.34 -4.30 9.22
N THR A 226 13.07 -3.23 9.54
CA THR A 226 13.87 -3.13 10.76
C THR A 226 13.02 -3.18 12.02
N ALA A 227 11.81 -2.61 12.01
CA ALA A 227 10.88 -2.73 13.13
C ALA A 227 10.54 -4.18 13.47
N ARG A 228 10.35 -5.02 12.43
CA ARG A 228 9.98 -6.44 12.56
C ARG A 228 11.15 -7.32 12.86
N MET A 229 12.33 -6.96 12.35
CA MET A 229 13.58 -7.59 12.76
C MET A 229 13.84 -7.31 14.24
N LEU A 230 13.77 -6.05 14.69
CA LEU A 230 14.23 -5.66 16.03
C LEU A 230 13.22 -5.93 17.15
N PHE A 231 11.91 -5.70 16.95
CA PHE A 231 10.95 -5.61 18.05
C PHE A 231 9.80 -6.61 17.95
N GLN A 232 9.38 -7.18 19.09
CA GLN A 232 8.40 -8.28 19.12
C GLN A 232 7.03 -7.81 18.64
N GLN A 233 6.70 -6.54 18.80
CA GLN A 233 5.47 -5.92 18.34
C GLN A 233 5.43 -5.71 16.82
N GLY A 234 6.57 -5.81 16.12
CA GLY A 234 6.70 -5.48 14.71
C GLY A 234 6.68 -3.97 14.41
N TYR A 235 6.88 -3.14 15.44
CA TYR A 235 6.89 -1.68 15.36
C TYR A 235 8.02 -1.05 16.15
N HIS A 236 8.46 0.13 15.70
CA HIS A 236 9.40 0.96 16.46
C HIS A 236 8.76 1.58 17.71
N TYR A 237 7.43 1.70 17.74
CA TYR A 237 6.66 2.29 18.84
C TYR A 237 5.89 1.22 19.62
N LYS A 238 5.53 1.56 20.86
CA LYS A 238 4.75 0.71 21.80
C LYS A 238 3.25 0.95 21.69
N ASN A 239 2.82 2.09 21.17
CA ASN A 239 1.42 2.49 21.04
C ASN A 239 1.12 3.17 19.70
N ASN A 240 -0.16 3.23 19.36
CA ASN A 240 -0.66 3.87 18.14
C ASN A 240 -0.46 5.40 18.12
N ASP A 241 -0.34 6.04 19.27
CA ASP A 241 -0.10 7.48 19.37
C ASP A 241 1.36 7.90 19.12
N PHE A 242 2.25 6.93 18.90
CA PHE A 242 3.68 7.15 18.67
C PHE A 242 4.42 7.89 19.80
N GLU A 243 3.82 7.98 20.99
CA GLU A 243 4.39 8.67 22.16
C GLU A 243 5.50 7.86 22.84
N LYS A 244 5.45 6.52 22.72
CA LYS A 244 6.38 5.61 23.40
C LYS A 244 7.14 4.80 22.38
N ILE A 245 8.45 5.00 22.32
CA ILE A 245 9.34 4.25 21.45
C ILE A 245 9.83 2.96 22.13
N ASN A 246 9.95 1.86 21.39
CA ASN A 246 10.71 0.69 21.82
C ASN A 246 12.18 1.07 21.87
N LYS A 247 12.87 0.76 22.96
CA LYS A 247 14.32 1.00 23.10
C LYS A 247 15.09 -0.14 22.44
N LEU A 248 16.23 0.11 21.81
CA LEU A 248 17.00 -0.98 21.20
C LEU A 248 17.39 -2.06 22.22
N THR A 249 17.60 -1.73 23.50
CA THR A 249 17.84 -2.69 24.59
C THR A 249 16.69 -3.68 24.82
N GLU A 250 15.51 -3.42 24.27
CA GLU A 250 14.30 -4.25 24.33
C GLU A 250 14.11 -5.10 23.06
N TYR A 251 15.15 -5.27 22.24
CA TYR A 251 15.10 -6.09 21.03
C TYR A 251 14.65 -7.53 21.33
N ARG A 252 14.09 -8.21 20.33
CA ARG A 252 13.54 -9.56 20.51
C ARG A 252 14.64 -10.53 20.90
N LYS A 253 14.34 -11.36 21.91
CA LYS A 253 15.29 -12.35 22.45
C LYS A 253 15.63 -13.48 21.49
N SER A 254 14.84 -13.65 20.43
CA SER A 254 15.03 -14.68 19.41
C SER A 254 16.08 -14.30 18.35
N LEU A 255 16.62 -13.08 18.36
CA LEU A 255 17.62 -12.64 17.39
C LEU A 255 18.98 -13.27 17.65
N THR A 256 19.62 -13.75 16.60
CA THR A 256 21.06 -14.04 16.62
C THR A 256 21.88 -12.75 16.59
N PRO A 257 23.15 -12.78 17.01
CA PRO A 257 24.06 -11.64 16.84
C PRO A 257 24.15 -11.16 15.39
N GLU A 258 24.10 -12.08 14.42
CA GLU A 258 24.13 -11.80 12.99
C GLU A 258 22.85 -11.09 12.53
N ASP A 259 21.67 -11.54 12.99
CA ASP A 259 20.40 -10.89 12.68
C ASP A 259 20.36 -9.47 13.24
N LEU A 260 20.85 -9.27 14.47
CA LEU A 260 20.93 -7.96 15.10
C LEU A 260 21.87 -7.05 14.31
N LYS A 261 23.04 -7.54 13.90
CA LYS A 261 23.97 -6.79 13.05
C LYS A 261 23.33 -6.37 11.73
N LEU A 262 22.67 -7.30 11.04
CA LEU A 262 21.98 -7.03 9.77
C LEU A 262 20.86 -6.00 9.94
N ALA A 263 20.07 -6.09 11.02
CA ALA A 263 19.05 -5.09 11.31
C ALA A 263 19.67 -3.70 11.51
N ILE A 264 20.81 -3.62 12.20
CA ILE A 264 21.52 -2.35 12.38
C ILE A 264 22.12 -1.84 11.07
N ASP A 265 22.66 -2.70 10.21
CA ASP A 265 23.15 -2.32 8.86
C ASP A 265 22.03 -1.64 8.05
N TYR A 266 20.80 -2.16 8.10
CA TYR A 266 19.66 -1.52 7.46
C TYR A 266 19.25 -0.20 8.13
N THR A 267 19.36 -0.09 9.46
CA THR A 267 19.10 1.20 10.13
C THR A 267 20.15 2.26 9.80
N GLU A 268 21.38 1.85 9.50
CA GLU A 268 22.46 2.75 9.07
C GLU A 268 22.17 3.32 7.68
N ILE A 269 21.72 2.50 6.73
CA ILE A 269 21.21 2.98 5.43
C ILE A 269 20.07 3.98 5.65
N MET A 270 19.13 3.70 6.55
CA MET A 270 18.08 4.66 6.88
C MET A 270 18.63 5.98 7.44
N ALA A 271 19.62 5.91 8.33
CA ALA A 271 20.25 7.06 8.95
C ALA A 271 21.00 7.94 7.92
N GLU A 272 21.74 7.32 7.00
CA GLU A 272 22.40 8.01 5.88
C GLU A 272 21.41 8.75 4.98
N HIS A 273 20.20 8.22 4.87
CA HIS A 273 19.06 8.87 4.20
C HIS A 273 18.24 9.79 5.12
N SER A 274 18.83 10.24 6.24
CA SER A 274 18.24 11.20 7.20
C SER A 274 16.97 10.71 7.92
N SER A 275 16.76 9.40 8.03
CA SER A 275 15.69 8.86 8.88
C SER A 275 16.03 9.08 10.35
N ILE A 276 15.15 9.80 11.06
CA ILE A 276 15.28 10.02 12.51
C ILE A 276 15.27 8.69 13.27
N ILE A 277 14.43 7.73 12.85
CA ILE A 277 14.41 6.40 13.44
C ILE A 277 15.73 5.68 13.16
N GLY A 278 16.26 5.74 11.93
CA GLY A 278 17.56 5.18 11.59
C GLY A 278 18.68 5.73 12.49
N ILE A 279 18.78 7.07 12.55
CA ILE A 279 19.76 7.78 13.38
C ILE A 279 19.67 7.35 14.84
N LEU A 280 18.46 7.29 15.40
CA LEU A 280 18.23 6.82 16.77
C LEU A 280 18.75 5.39 16.97
N ARG A 281 18.44 4.46 16.06
CA ARG A 281 18.85 3.06 16.21
C ARG A 281 20.35 2.88 16.11
N VAL A 282 21.01 3.57 15.19
CA VAL A 282 22.47 3.52 15.06
C VAL A 282 23.14 4.14 16.29
N THR A 283 22.59 5.25 16.81
CA THR A 283 23.03 5.87 18.05
C THR A 283 22.92 4.89 19.23
N GLU A 284 21.76 4.27 19.43
CA GLU A 284 21.55 3.28 20.49
C GLU A 284 22.48 2.06 20.33
N ALA A 285 22.70 1.60 19.09
CA ALA A 285 23.59 0.48 18.78
C ALA A 285 25.02 0.74 19.26
N TYR A 286 25.58 1.91 18.94
CA TYR A 286 26.91 2.30 19.41
C TYR A 286 26.94 2.66 20.90
N LEU A 287 25.88 3.27 21.44
CA LEU A 287 25.80 3.63 22.85
C LEU A 287 25.81 2.40 23.77
N TYR A 288 25.10 1.34 23.37
CA TYR A 288 24.92 0.13 24.17
C TYR A 288 25.77 -1.06 23.72
N GLY A 289 26.47 -0.98 22.58
CA GLY A 289 27.22 -2.09 22.00
C GLY A 289 26.31 -3.22 21.49
N LEU A 290 25.20 -2.87 20.83
CA LEU A 290 24.19 -3.82 20.33
C LEU A 290 24.28 -3.91 18.80
N GLY A 291 24.72 -5.07 18.28
CA GLY A 291 24.98 -5.25 16.84
C GLY A 291 26.21 -4.49 16.31
N ARG A 292 26.90 -3.78 17.20
CA ARG A 292 28.12 -3.00 17.01
C ARG A 292 28.97 -3.07 18.28
N GLU A 293 30.26 -2.76 18.16
CA GLU A 293 31.08 -2.47 19.33
C GLU A 293 30.64 -1.15 19.97
N GLN A 294 30.71 -1.06 21.30
CA GLN A 294 30.35 0.17 22.00
C GLN A 294 31.33 1.30 21.66
N ASP A 295 30.80 2.43 21.19
CA ASP A 295 31.60 3.60 20.80
C ASP A 295 30.81 4.89 21.08
N LEU A 296 31.12 5.55 22.20
CA LEU A 296 30.42 6.76 22.62
C LEU A 296 30.65 7.95 21.68
N VAL A 297 31.79 7.99 20.99
CA VAL A 297 32.11 9.07 20.05
C VAL A 297 31.26 8.92 18.80
N LYS A 298 31.15 7.71 18.25
CA LYS A 298 30.25 7.44 17.12
C LYS A 298 28.79 7.63 17.50
N ALA A 299 28.38 7.15 18.68
CA ALA A 299 27.03 7.38 19.18
C ALA A 299 26.69 8.87 19.20
N TYR A 300 27.58 9.71 19.77
CA TYR A 300 27.40 11.16 19.78
C TYR A 300 27.40 11.76 18.36
N ALA A 301 28.31 11.33 17.48
CA ALA A 301 28.41 11.85 16.13
C ALA A 301 27.14 11.65 15.29
N TRP A 302 26.44 10.52 15.46
CA TRP A 302 25.16 10.28 14.79
C TRP A 302 24.02 11.18 15.29
N THR A 303 24.13 11.79 16.47
CA THR A 303 23.09 12.67 17.03
C THR A 303 23.20 14.15 16.62
N LEU A 304 24.27 14.52 15.90
CA LEU A 304 24.55 15.89 15.45
C LEU A 304 23.86 16.22 14.13
#